data_AF-A0A9P3NGU0-F1
#
_entry.id   AF-A0A9P3NGU0-F1
#
_cell.length_a   1.000
_cell.length_b   1.000
_cell.length_c   1.000
_cell.angle_alpha   90.00
_cell.angle_beta   90.00
_cell.angle_gamma   90.00
#
_symmetry.space_group_name_H-M   'P 1'
#
loop_
_entity.id
_entity.type
_entity.pdbx_description
1 polymer ?
#
loop_
_entity_poly.entity_id
_entity_poly.type
_entity_poly.pdbx_seq_one_letter_code
_entity_poly.pdbx_strand_id
1 'polypeptide(L)'
;MLDESTDRCRGKHLIVYAHFIRDNRLVCEYLALLTVDKADASSLLALLLTHLNAIGVDLQRVSGISTDGAAVMMGSKSGLVTRLRQQWPCFR
;
A
#
# COMPACT_ATOMS: atom_id res chain seq x y z
N MET A 1 1.23 -1.09 6.30
CA MET A 1 1.07 0.37 6.39
C MET A 1 1.68 0.98 5.14
N LEU A 2 0.94 1.89 4.52
CA LEU A 2 1.38 2.70 3.39
C LEU A 2 1.44 4.15 3.83
N ASP A 3 2.50 4.84 3.46
CA ASP A 3 2.68 6.26 3.76
C ASP A 3 3.16 6.99 2.51
N GLU A 4 2.44 8.05 2.11
CA GLU A 4 2.81 8.88 0.96
C GLU A 4 3.68 10.05 1.46
N SER A 5 4.91 10.15 0.96
CA SER A 5 5.81 11.27 1.26
C SER A 5 6.14 12.04 -0.01
N THR A 6 6.32 13.36 0.12
CA THR A 6 6.79 14.21 -0.98
C THR A 6 8.14 14.79 -0.59
N ASP A 7 9.15 14.57 -1.42
CA ASP A 7 10.47 15.16 -1.22
C ASP A 7 10.51 16.65 -1.60
N ARG A 8 11.61 17.33 -1.26
CA ARG A 8 11.79 18.77 -1.56
C ARG A 8 11.85 19.08 -3.05
N CYS A 9 12.18 18.09 -3.88
CA CYS A 9 12.24 18.18 -5.33
C CYS A 9 10.88 17.85 -5.99
N ARG A 10 9.80 17.73 -5.22
CA ARG A 10 8.44 17.34 -5.64
C ARG A 10 8.32 15.88 -6.10
N GLY A 11 9.33 15.05 -5.90
CA GLY A 11 9.24 13.61 -6.07
C GLY A 11 8.31 13.01 -5.02
N LYS A 12 7.37 12.18 -5.46
CA LYS A 12 6.48 11.47 -4.55
C LYS A 12 7.02 10.08 -4.31
N HIS A 13 6.91 9.61 -3.08
CA HIS A 13 7.39 8.31 -2.64
C HIS A 13 6.31 7.62 -1.82
N LEU A 14 6.18 6.31 -2.00
CA LEU A 14 5.30 5.45 -1.23
C LEU A 14 6.15 4.51 -0.38
N ILE A 15 6.08 4.69 0.93
CA ILE A 15 6.73 3.78 1.88
C ILE A 15 5.78 2.64 2.19
N VAL A 16 6.30 1.41 2.17
CA VAL A 16 5.54 0.19 2.42
C VAL A 16 6.14 -0.55 3.62
N TYR A 17 5.31 -0.72 4.66
CA TYR A 17 5.60 -1.59 5.81
C TYR A 17 4.62 -2.76 5.86
N ALA A 18 5.12 -3.93 6.21
CA ALA A 18 4.29 -5.09 6.53
C ALA A 18 4.18 -5.28 8.04
N HIS A 19 2.96 -5.52 8.50
CA HIS A 19 2.70 -5.99 9.86
C HIS A 19 2.26 -7.44 9.79
N PHE A 20 2.98 -8.33 10.46
CA PHE A 20 2.62 -9.74 10.52
C PHE A 20 2.94 -10.33 11.89
N ILE A 21 2.34 -11.47 12.20
CA ILE A 21 2.59 -12.19 13.45
C ILE A 21 3.63 -13.28 13.16
N ARG A 22 4.73 -13.25 13.90
CA ARG A 22 5.77 -14.29 13.90
C ARG A 22 6.11 -14.62 15.35
N ASP A 23 6.12 -15.90 15.70
CA ASP A 23 6.43 -16.38 17.06
C ASP A 23 5.57 -15.70 18.14
N ASN A 24 4.27 -15.55 17.86
CA ASN A 24 3.28 -14.89 18.73
C ASN A 24 3.60 -13.44 19.08
N ARG A 25 4.42 -12.76 18.26
CA ARG A 25 4.76 -11.34 18.37
C ARG A 25 4.35 -10.61 17.11
N LEU A 26 3.84 -9.40 17.29
CA LEU A 26 3.61 -8.47 16.18
C LEU A 26 4.96 -7.94 15.71
N VAL A 27 5.29 -8.18 14.44
CA VAL A 27 6.49 -7.70 13.80
C VAL A 27 6.10 -6.64 12.77
N CYS A 28 6.86 -5.54 12.73
CA CYS A 28 6.79 -4.53 11.68
C CYS A 28 8.09 -4.60 10.88
N GLU A 29 7.98 -4.87 9.58
CA GLU A 29 9.13 -4.86 8.67
C GLU A 29 8.95 -3.84 7.56
N TYR A 30 10.03 -3.13 7.27
CA TYR A 30 10.13 -2.30 6.08
C TYR A 30 10.24 -3.20 4.86
N LEU A 31 9.34 -3.03 3.89
CA LEU A 31 9.37 -3.77 2.63
C LEU A 31 10.05 -2.97 1.53
N ALA A 32 9.63 -1.72 1.33
CA ALA A 32 10.10 -0.92 0.21
C ALA A 32 9.83 0.58 0.36
N LEU A 33 10.63 1.36 -0.36
CA LEU A 33 10.42 2.77 -0.66
C LEU A 33 10.28 2.86 -2.17
N LEU A 34 9.09 3.17 -2.64
CA LEU A 34 8.74 3.17 -4.05
C LEU A 34 8.67 4.60 -4.54
N THR A 35 9.39 4.92 -5.61
CA THR A 35 9.24 6.23 -6.26
C THR A 35 7.98 6.23 -7.12
N VAL A 36 7.20 7.31 -6.99
CA VAL A 36 5.89 7.46 -7.60
C VAL A 36 5.95 8.60 -8.61
N ASP A 37 5.93 8.27 -9.91
CA ASP A 37 5.89 9.27 -10.98
C ASP A 37 4.51 9.94 -11.10
N LYS A 38 3.44 9.19 -10.84
CA LYS A 38 2.05 9.66 -10.82
C LYS A 38 1.35 9.19 -9.56
N ALA A 39 0.95 10.13 -8.71
CA ALA A 39 0.24 9.85 -7.46
C ALA A 39 -1.28 9.84 -7.64
N ASP A 40 -1.75 9.10 -8.64
CA ASP A 40 -3.14 8.69 -8.75
C ASP A 40 -3.31 7.30 -8.14
N ALA A 41 -4.50 7.03 -7.60
CA ALA A 41 -4.79 5.78 -6.91
C ALA A 41 -4.59 4.53 -7.80
N SER A 42 -4.78 4.64 -9.13
CA SER A 42 -4.54 3.55 -10.07
C SER A 42 -3.06 3.20 -10.19
N SER A 43 -2.21 4.19 -10.45
CA SER A 43 -0.77 3.97 -10.61
C SER A 43 -0.15 3.47 -9.31
N LEU A 44 -0.55 4.04 -8.16
CA LEU A 44 -0.10 3.59 -6.85
C LEU A 44 -0.45 2.12 -6.58
N LEU A 45 -1.68 1.71 -6.90
CA LEU A 45 -2.14 0.34 -6.73
C LEU A 45 -1.39 -0.62 -7.65
N ALA A 46 -1.21 -0.26 -8.93
CA ALA A 46 -0.46 -1.08 -9.89
C ALA A 46 1.01 -1.26 -9.45
N LEU A 47 1.65 -0.17 -8.99
CA LEU A 47 3.02 -0.18 -8.48
C LEU A 47 3.14 -1.07 -7.23
N LEU A 48 2.21 -0.92 -6.27
CA LEU A 48 2.16 -1.74 -5.07
C LEU A 48 2.03 -3.24 -5.42
N LEU A 49 1.05 -3.60 -6.25
CA LEU A 49 0.81 -5.00 -6.62
C LEU A 49 2.00 -5.61 -7.35
N THR A 50 2.63 -4.85 -8.24
CA THR A 50 3.83 -5.28 -8.97
C THR A 50 4.97 -5.57 -7.98
N HIS A 51 5.18 -4.69 -7.01
CA HIS A 51 6.21 -4.90 -5.99
C HIS A 51 5.91 -6.08 -5.06
N LEU A 52 4.68 -6.19 -4.56
CA LEU A 52 4.27 -7.30 -3.69
C LEU A 52 4.40 -8.66 -4.39
N ASN A 53 4.02 -8.75 -5.66
CA ASN A 53 4.21 -9.96 -6.47
C ASN A 53 5.70 -10.26 -6.68
N ALA A 54 6.53 -9.24 -6.93
CA ALA A 54 7.97 -9.43 -7.13
C ALA A 54 8.69 -9.97 -5.89
N ILE A 55 8.24 -9.62 -4.68
CA ILE A 55 8.77 -10.17 -3.42
C ILE A 55 8.09 -11.48 -2.98
N GLY A 56 7.15 -12.00 -3.79
CA GLY A 56 6.45 -13.25 -3.51
C GLY A 56 5.41 -13.18 -2.39
N VAL A 57 4.89 -11.99 -2.08
CA VAL A 57 3.81 -11.84 -1.11
C VAL A 57 2.50 -12.33 -1.71
N ASP A 58 1.93 -13.36 -1.10
CA ASP A 58 0.59 -13.84 -1.43
C ASP A 58 -0.46 -12.84 -0.94
N LEU A 59 -1.08 -12.13 -1.88
CA LEU A 59 -2.10 -11.12 -1.61
C LEU A 59 -3.37 -11.70 -0.96
N GLN A 60 -3.63 -13.01 -1.11
CA GLN A 60 -4.75 -13.66 -0.41
C GLN A 60 -4.53 -13.77 1.11
N ARG A 61 -3.28 -13.66 1.56
CA ARG A 61 -2.90 -13.70 2.98
C ARG A 61 -2.89 -12.31 3.63
N VAL A 62 -3.09 -11.25 2.84
CA VAL A 62 -3.13 -9.89 3.36
C VAL A 62 -4.50 -9.63 3.97
N SER A 63 -4.53 -9.38 5.27
CA SER A 63 -5.77 -9.22 6.04
C SER A 63 -6.28 -7.78 6.14
N GLY A 64 -5.44 -6.79 5.83
CA GLY A 64 -5.83 -5.39 5.89
C GLY A 64 -4.73 -4.44 5.44
N ILE A 65 -5.11 -3.18 5.27
CA ILE A 65 -4.20 -2.09 4.90
C ILE A 65 -4.44 -0.90 5.82
N SER A 66 -3.36 -0.22 6.16
CA SER A 66 -3.39 1.06 6.84
C SER A 66 -2.70 2.09 5.96
N THR A 67 -3.33 3.24 5.77
CA THR A 67 -2.80 4.35 4.99
C THR A 67 -2.94 5.64 5.76
N ASP A 68 -2.30 6.71 5.30
CA ASP A 68 -2.68 8.05 5.74
C ASP A 68 -4.11 8.38 5.25
N GLY A 69 -4.75 9.35 5.90
CA GLY A 69 -6.12 9.77 5.59
C GLY A 69 -6.23 10.58 4.28
N ALA A 70 -5.20 10.58 3.44
CA ALA A 70 -5.18 11.37 2.21
C ALA A 70 -6.29 10.94 1.24
N ALA A 71 -6.83 11.89 0.49
CA ALA A 71 -7.94 11.63 -0.44
C ALA A 71 -7.59 10.60 -1.53
N VAL A 72 -6.32 10.54 -1.96
CA VAL A 72 -5.82 9.55 -2.93
C VAL A 72 -5.80 8.14 -2.33
N MET A 73 -5.61 8.02 -1.02
CA MET A 73 -5.49 6.75 -0.32
C MET A 73 -6.87 6.25 0.17
N MET A 74 -7.62 7.10 0.87
CA MET A 74 -8.89 6.76 1.55
C MET A 74 -10.16 7.22 0.81
N GLY A 75 -10.04 7.82 -0.39
CA GLY A 75 -11.18 8.35 -1.14
C GLY A 75 -12.28 7.32 -1.37
N SER A 76 -13.53 7.66 -1.01
CA SER A 76 -14.67 6.74 -0.99
C SER A 76 -15.10 6.21 -2.36
N LYS A 77 -14.78 6.92 -3.45
CA LYS A 77 -15.14 6.53 -4.82
C LYS A 77 -13.97 5.93 -5.62
N SER A 78 -12.77 6.44 -5.41
CA SER A 78 -11.63 6.17 -6.28
C SER A 78 -10.29 6.01 -5.56
N GLY A 79 -10.28 6.09 -4.23
CA GLY A 79 -9.07 5.94 -3.42
C GLY A 79 -8.46 4.55 -3.50
N LEU A 80 -7.18 4.45 -3.18
CA LEU A 80 -6.41 3.21 -3.23
C LEU A 80 -7.06 2.08 -2.41
N VAL A 81 -7.50 2.39 -1.18
CA VAL A 81 -8.17 1.41 -0.31
C VAL A 81 -9.50 0.95 -0.90
N THR A 82 -10.28 1.87 -1.46
CA THR A 82 -11.55 1.55 -2.15
C THR A 82 -11.33 0.63 -3.34
N ARG A 83 -10.31 0.89 -4.16
CA ARG A 83 -9.97 0.05 -5.32
C ARG A 83 -9.45 -1.32 -4.90
N LEU A 84 -8.64 -1.40 -3.84
CA LEU A 84 -8.20 -2.67 -3.27
C LEU A 84 -9.38 -3.52 -2.80
N ARG A 85 -10.35 -2.93 -2.09
CA ARG A 85 -11.56 -3.64 -1.65
C ARG A 85 -12.43 -4.14 -2.83
N GLN A 86 -12.44 -3.42 -3.95
CA GLN A 86 -13.14 -3.86 -5.16
C GLN A 86 -12.45 -5.07 -5.83
N GLN A 87 -11.12 -5.14 -5.80
CA GLN A 87 -10.37 -6.28 -6.35
C GLN A 87 -10.30 -7.47 -5.39
N TRP A 88 -10.25 -7.21 -4.07
CA TRP A 88 -10.26 -8.21 -3.01
C TRP A 88 -11.46 -8.03 -2.08
N PRO A 89 -12.58 -8.72 -2.33
CA PRO A 89 -13.77 -8.62 -1.48
C PRO A 89 -13.56 -9.18 -0.06
N CYS A 90 -12.50 -9.96 0.16
CA CYS A 90 -12.10 -10.47 1.48
C CYS A 90 -11.43 -9.40 2.37
N PHE A 91 -11.10 -8.25 1.80
CA PHE A 91 -10.32 -7.20 2.43
C PHE A 91 -11.26 -6.29 3.24
N ARG A 92 -11.15 -6.31 4.58
CA ARG A 92 -11.95 -5.46 5.48
C ARG A 92 -11.30 -4.12 5.74
#